data_AF-A0A4Y3IRN2-F1
#
_entry.id   AF-A0A4Y3IRN2-F1
#
_cell.length_a   1.000
_cell.length_b   1.000
_cell.length_c   1.000
_cell.angle_alpha   90.00
_cell.angle_beta   90.00
_cell.angle_gamma   90.00
#
_symmetry.space_group_name_H-M   'P 1'
#
loop_
_entity.id
_entity.type
_entity.pdbx_description
1 polymer ?
#
loop_
_entity_poly.entity_id
_entity_poly.type
_entity_poly.pdbx_seq_one_letter_code
_entity_poly.pdbx_strand_id
1 'polypeptide(L)'
;MKKLLSVLAVAAAVASPVALAESSPVMFSSLNGFNAPDSNAVGGVRLAVLHGKVQQVKGVDFPLLGLSETDSTTGVNFGLFLGASKVNQQMTGVSLGVFNWNMGNTTGVNAGTVNITNDVKGLNLAAVNYATGHTVADVAFASISESSNFQLGFFNMTEKIDGVQIGIINCASNGFLKCFPIVNFAK
;
A
#
# COMPACT_ATOMS: atom_id res chain seq x y z
N MET A 1 40.96 -2.71 26.22
CA MET A 1 40.14 -2.48 24.99
C MET A 1 39.44 -3.74 24.49
N LYS A 2 40.12 -4.88 24.29
CA LYS A 2 39.48 -6.12 23.78
C LYS A 2 38.33 -6.65 24.66
N LYS A 3 38.47 -6.62 25.99
CA LYS A 3 37.42 -7.07 26.93
C LYS A 3 36.15 -6.19 26.93
N LEU A 4 36.28 -4.90 26.60
CA LEU A 4 35.18 -3.94 26.56
C LEU A 4 34.33 -4.13 25.28
N LEU A 5 34.99 -4.44 24.16
CA LEU A 5 34.34 -4.78 22.90
C LEU A 5 33.56 -6.09 22.99
N SER A 6 34.08 -7.10 23.71
CA SER A 6 33.39 -8.37 23.92
C SER A 6 32.11 -8.21 24.76
N VAL A 7 32.13 -7.33 25.78
CA VAL A 7 30.97 -7.07 26.63
C VAL A 7 29.89 -6.28 25.87
N LEU A 8 30.28 -5.34 25.00
CA LEU A 8 29.34 -4.60 24.16
C LEU A 8 28.65 -5.50 23.13
N ALA A 9 29.40 -6.43 22.52
CA ALA A 9 28.86 -7.38 21.54
C ALA A 9 27.91 -8.39 22.18
N VAL A 10 28.19 -8.84 23.40
CA VAL A 10 27.29 -9.72 24.16
C VAL A 10 26.04 -8.95 24.59
N ALA A 11 26.16 -7.71 25.09
CA ALA A 11 25.00 -6.88 25.45
C ALA A 11 24.07 -6.58 24.25
N ALA A 12 24.64 -6.33 23.07
CA ALA A 12 23.87 -6.18 21.84
C ALA A 12 23.16 -7.48 21.41
N ALA A 13 23.79 -8.64 21.63
CA ALA A 13 23.18 -9.94 21.37
C ALA A 13 22.04 -10.27 22.37
N VAL A 14 22.14 -9.84 23.64
CA VAL A 14 21.04 -10.03 24.63
C VAL A 14 19.91 -9.00 24.47
N ALA A 15 20.14 -7.87 23.79
CA ALA A 15 19.10 -6.90 23.44
C ALA A 15 18.24 -7.35 22.24
N SER A 16 18.69 -8.36 21.49
CA SER A 16 18.05 -8.81 20.25
C SER A 16 16.67 -9.48 20.40
N PRO A 17 16.28 -10.09 21.55
CA PRO A 17 14.89 -10.55 21.73
C PRO A 17 13.94 -9.45 22.24
N VAL A 18 14.45 -8.32 22.75
CA VAL A 18 13.62 -7.28 23.40
C VAL A 18 12.94 -6.37 22.36
N ALA A 19 13.47 -6.30 21.14
CA ALA A 19 12.87 -5.53 20.04
C ALA A 19 11.62 -6.17 19.40
N LEU A 20 11.22 -7.38 19.82
CA LEU A 20 10.02 -8.09 19.35
C LEU A 20 8.91 -8.17 20.42
N ALA A 21 9.06 -7.47 21.55
CA ALA A 21 8.20 -7.66 22.72
C ALA A 21 6.87 -6.87 22.70
N GLU A 22 6.62 -5.97 21.72
CA GLU A 22 5.40 -5.13 21.72
C GLU A 22 4.39 -5.43 20.59
N SER A 23 4.65 -6.40 19.72
CA SER A 23 3.72 -6.77 18.65
C SER A 23 2.88 -7.99 19.02
N SER A 24 1.55 -7.86 18.95
CA SER A 24 0.65 -9.01 19.15
C SER A 24 0.74 -9.99 17.96
N PRO A 25 0.86 -11.31 18.17
CA PRO A 25 0.86 -12.27 17.07
C PRO A 25 -0.52 -12.42 16.41
N VAL A 26 -1.60 -12.26 17.18
CA VAL A 26 -2.98 -12.27 16.67
C VAL A 26 -3.73 -11.11 17.28
N MET A 27 -4.54 -10.40 16.49
CA MET A 27 -5.32 -9.27 16.98
C MET A 27 -6.73 -9.26 16.40
N PHE A 28 -7.70 -8.94 17.25
CA PHE A 28 -9.03 -8.52 16.84
C PHE A 28 -9.16 -7.01 17.03
N SER A 29 -9.66 -6.31 16.00
CA SER A 29 -9.88 -4.87 16.06
C SER A 29 -11.31 -4.51 15.65
N SER A 30 -11.91 -3.55 16.34
CA SER A 30 -13.25 -3.04 16.06
C SER A 30 -13.41 -1.58 16.49
N LEU A 31 -14.64 -1.06 16.36
CA LEU A 31 -15.01 0.34 16.57
C LEU A 31 -14.41 0.97 17.84
N ASN A 32 -14.30 2.30 17.81
CA ASN A 32 -13.87 3.12 18.94
C ASN A 32 -12.46 2.80 19.44
N GLY A 33 -11.57 2.35 18.54
CA GLY A 33 -10.17 2.04 18.87
C GLY A 33 -10.00 0.74 19.67
N PHE A 34 -11.00 -0.14 19.69
CA PHE A 34 -10.90 -1.40 20.40
C PHE A 34 -9.93 -2.35 19.70
N ASN A 35 -8.88 -2.75 20.41
CA ASN A 35 -7.92 -3.78 20.01
C ASN A 35 -7.81 -4.84 21.12
N ALA A 36 -7.86 -6.11 20.73
CA ALA A 36 -7.68 -7.25 21.63
C ALA A 36 -6.60 -8.18 21.05
N PRO A 37 -5.44 -8.35 21.73
CA PRO A 37 -5.02 -7.67 22.96
C PRO A 37 -4.78 -6.17 22.74
N ASP A 38 -4.73 -5.40 23.84
CA ASP A 38 -4.43 -3.97 23.82
C ASP A 38 -2.97 -3.73 23.42
N SER A 39 -2.76 -3.50 22.12
CA SER A 39 -1.47 -3.22 21.51
C SER A 39 -1.71 -2.39 20.25
N ASN A 40 -0.68 -1.65 19.84
CA ASN A 40 -0.67 -0.85 18.62
C ASN A 40 0.19 -1.46 17.50
N ALA A 41 0.66 -2.69 17.66
CA ALA A 41 1.43 -3.40 16.64
C ALA A 41 1.01 -4.87 16.53
N VAL A 42 0.99 -5.39 15.31
CA VAL A 42 0.68 -6.79 15.02
C VAL A 42 1.83 -7.43 14.26
N GLY A 43 2.32 -8.56 14.77
CA GLY A 43 3.39 -9.38 14.19
C GLY A 43 2.89 -10.75 13.74
N GLY A 44 1.78 -10.78 13.02
CA GLY A 44 1.12 -12.01 12.60
C GLY A 44 -0.20 -11.71 11.91
N VAL A 45 -1.34 -12.05 12.52
CA VAL A 45 -2.66 -11.94 11.89
C VAL A 45 -3.54 -10.94 12.61
N ARG A 46 -4.19 -10.03 11.89
CA ARG A 46 -5.24 -9.16 12.43
C ARG A 46 -6.57 -9.38 11.70
N LEU A 47 -7.67 -9.37 12.45
CA LEU A 47 -9.03 -9.28 11.93
C LEU A 47 -9.64 -7.93 12.35
N ALA A 48 -9.87 -7.04 11.40
CA ALA A 48 -10.48 -5.73 11.62
C ALA A 48 -11.93 -5.74 11.11
N VAL A 49 -12.92 -5.75 12.00
CA VAL A 49 -14.31 -5.98 11.57
C VAL A 49 -14.99 -4.70 11.07
N LEU A 50 -14.95 -3.62 11.86
CA LEU A 50 -15.69 -2.38 11.57
C LEU A 50 -14.76 -1.19 11.36
N HIS A 51 -14.01 -0.77 12.38
CA HIS A 51 -12.93 0.19 12.23
C HIS A 51 -11.78 -0.22 13.14
N GLY A 52 -10.72 -0.81 12.59
CA GLY A 52 -9.52 -1.15 13.34
C GLY A 52 -8.42 -0.14 13.10
N LYS A 53 -7.71 0.30 14.14
CA LYS A 53 -6.56 1.21 14.01
C LYS A 53 -5.39 0.72 14.85
N VAL A 54 -4.25 0.52 14.20
CA VAL A 54 -2.96 0.20 14.83
C VAL A 54 -1.86 0.97 14.10
N GLN A 55 -0.69 1.11 14.69
CA GLN A 55 0.43 1.76 14.01
C GLN A 55 1.04 0.85 12.96
N GLN A 56 1.26 -0.43 13.29
CA GLN A 56 1.99 -1.35 12.43
C GLN A 56 1.34 -2.73 12.32
N VAL A 57 1.32 -3.27 11.10
CA VAL A 57 1.09 -4.69 10.83
C VAL A 57 2.29 -5.27 10.07
N LYS A 58 2.88 -6.34 10.61
CA LYS A 58 3.84 -7.20 9.93
C LYS A 58 3.24 -8.60 9.82
N GLY A 59 2.60 -8.90 8.70
CA GLY A 59 1.88 -10.15 8.50
C GLY A 59 0.62 -9.96 7.65
N VAL A 60 -0.51 -10.52 8.08
CA VAL A 60 -1.77 -10.48 7.31
C VAL A 60 -2.84 -9.73 8.08
N ASP A 61 -3.45 -8.74 7.43
CA ASP A 61 -4.56 -7.96 7.95
C ASP A 61 -5.84 -8.28 7.16
N PHE A 62 -6.90 -8.64 7.86
CA PHE A 62 -8.21 -8.97 7.30
C PHE A 62 -9.25 -7.92 7.70
N PRO A 63 -9.41 -6.82 6.96
CA PRO A 63 -10.61 -5.98 7.05
C PRO A 63 -11.84 -6.78 6.58
N LEU A 64 -12.96 -6.73 7.32
CA LEU A 64 -14.16 -7.53 7.02
C LEU A 64 -15.36 -6.71 6.52
N LEU A 65 -15.88 -5.79 7.33
CA LEU A 65 -17.10 -5.01 7.00
C LEU A 65 -16.86 -3.51 7.07
N GLY A 66 -15.61 -3.09 7.28
CA GLY A 66 -15.27 -1.68 7.31
C GLY A 66 -13.77 -1.46 7.13
N LEU A 67 -13.25 -0.43 7.80
CA LEU A 67 -11.94 0.12 7.51
C LEU A 67 -10.87 -0.43 8.46
N SER A 68 -9.79 -0.94 7.90
CA SER A 68 -8.56 -1.20 8.64
C SER A 68 -7.55 -0.10 8.37
N GLU A 69 -7.21 0.69 9.39
CA GLU A 69 -6.22 1.77 9.31
C GLU A 69 -4.90 1.34 9.96
N THR A 70 -3.80 1.57 9.21
CA THR A 70 -2.42 1.39 9.67
C THR A 70 -1.58 2.58 9.26
N ASP A 71 -0.48 2.85 9.97
CA ASP A 71 0.55 3.75 9.47
C ASP A 71 1.51 3.01 8.55
N SER A 72 1.94 1.81 8.96
CA SER A 72 2.78 0.94 8.14
C SER A 72 2.30 -0.50 8.11
N THR A 73 2.28 -1.08 6.91
CA THR A 73 2.02 -2.50 6.70
C THR A 73 3.18 -3.14 5.93
N THR A 74 3.71 -4.25 6.45
CA THR A 74 4.61 -5.15 5.74
C THR A 74 3.97 -6.53 5.66
N GLY A 75 3.41 -6.88 4.50
CA GLY A 75 2.73 -8.15 4.30
C GLY A 75 1.48 -8.01 3.43
N VAL A 76 0.36 -8.60 3.85
CA VAL A 76 -0.86 -8.68 3.05
C VAL A 76 -2.02 -7.98 3.76
N ASN A 77 -2.63 -7.01 3.10
CA ASN A 77 -3.97 -6.56 3.43
C ASN A 77 -4.96 -7.33 2.56
N PHE A 78 -5.84 -8.13 3.15
CA PHE A 78 -6.84 -8.94 2.45
C PHE A 78 -8.25 -8.57 2.90
N GLY A 79 -8.83 -7.58 2.22
CA GLY A 79 -10.22 -7.17 2.39
C GLY A 79 -11.18 -8.31 2.05
N LEU A 80 -11.85 -8.81 3.07
CA LEU A 80 -12.95 -9.76 2.97
C LEU A 80 -14.25 -8.98 2.83
N PHE A 81 -15.25 -9.52 2.11
CA PHE A 81 -16.57 -8.87 1.91
C PHE A 81 -16.48 -7.38 1.48
N LEU A 82 -16.77 -6.45 2.40
CA LEU A 82 -16.75 -5.00 2.18
C LEU A 82 -15.56 -4.32 2.90
N GLY A 83 -14.62 -5.13 3.38
CA GLY A 83 -13.41 -4.69 4.04
C GLY A 83 -12.55 -3.82 3.14
N ALA A 84 -12.18 -2.65 3.68
CA ALA A 84 -11.29 -1.70 3.05
C ALA A 84 -10.02 -1.53 3.90
N SER A 85 -8.90 -1.25 3.23
CA SER A 85 -7.62 -1.01 3.89
C SER A 85 -7.15 0.41 3.64
N LYS A 86 -6.63 1.05 4.70
CA LYS A 86 -5.96 2.34 4.64
C LYS A 86 -4.59 2.26 5.28
N VAL A 87 -3.56 2.62 4.52
CA VAL A 87 -2.17 2.69 4.97
C VAL A 87 -1.68 4.12 4.82
N ASN A 88 -1.39 4.80 5.94
CA ASN A 88 -1.10 6.23 5.93
C ASN A 88 0.30 6.57 5.41
N GLN A 89 1.31 5.72 5.67
CA GLN A 89 2.72 6.07 5.42
C GLN A 89 3.46 5.08 4.51
N GLN A 90 3.48 3.78 4.84
CA GLN A 90 4.27 2.80 4.09
C GLN A 90 3.56 1.46 3.97
N MET A 91 3.26 1.05 2.73
CA MET A 91 2.82 -0.30 2.40
C MET A 91 3.96 -1.04 1.69
N THR A 92 4.32 -2.22 2.18
CA THR A 92 5.22 -3.15 1.51
C THR A 92 4.54 -4.51 1.42
N GLY A 93 4.26 -4.99 0.21
CA GLY A 93 3.60 -6.28 -0.01
C GLY A 93 2.36 -6.17 -0.90
N VAL A 94 1.23 -6.74 -0.48
CA VAL A 94 0.05 -6.87 -1.32
C VAL A 94 -1.18 -6.33 -0.60
N SER A 95 -1.92 -5.42 -1.23
CA SER A 95 -3.24 -5.00 -0.79
C SER A 95 -4.29 -5.52 -1.77
N LEU A 96 -5.16 -6.40 -1.30
CA LEU A 96 -6.25 -7.02 -2.04
C LEU A 96 -7.57 -6.61 -1.37
N GLY A 97 -8.49 -6.00 -2.10
CA GLY A 97 -9.78 -5.63 -1.51
C GLY A 97 -10.68 -4.83 -2.44
N VAL A 98 -11.89 -4.51 -1.99
CA VAL A 98 -12.78 -3.63 -2.74
C VAL A 98 -12.13 -2.25 -2.86
N PHE A 99 -11.58 -1.74 -1.76
CA PHE A 99 -11.00 -0.41 -1.68
C PHE A 99 -9.65 -0.45 -0.97
N ASN A 100 -8.59 -0.05 -1.68
CA ASN A 100 -7.24 0.07 -1.15
C ASN A 100 -6.83 1.55 -1.12
N TRP A 101 -6.50 2.07 0.05
CA TRP A 101 -6.12 3.47 0.25
C TRP A 101 -4.72 3.59 0.84
N ASN A 102 -3.70 3.79 0.00
CA ASN A 102 -2.30 3.89 0.45
C ASN A 102 -1.78 5.31 0.23
N MET A 103 -1.82 6.15 1.27
CA MET A 103 -1.54 7.59 1.17
C MET A 103 -0.05 7.95 1.11
N GLY A 104 0.83 7.00 1.43
CA GLY A 104 2.27 7.20 1.37
C GLY A 104 2.95 6.34 0.31
N ASN A 105 4.10 5.79 0.65
CA ASN A 105 4.88 4.97 -0.26
C ASN A 105 4.37 3.53 -0.29
N THR A 106 4.12 3.02 -1.48
CA THR A 106 3.79 1.62 -1.70
C THR A 106 4.91 0.93 -2.45
N THR A 107 5.36 -0.23 -1.97
CA THR A 107 6.23 -1.15 -2.70
C THR A 107 5.55 -2.51 -2.78
N GLY A 108 5.04 -2.83 -3.97
CA GLY A 108 4.30 -4.08 -4.18
C GLY A 108 3.04 -3.91 -5.03
N VAL A 109 1.98 -4.65 -4.69
CA VAL A 109 0.77 -4.76 -5.53
C VAL A 109 -0.44 -4.23 -4.80
N ASN A 110 -1.20 -3.34 -5.42
CA ASN A 110 -2.55 -2.97 -5.01
C ASN A 110 -3.54 -3.53 -6.03
N ALA A 111 -4.34 -4.53 -5.64
CA ALA A 111 -5.39 -5.07 -6.50
C ALA A 111 -6.77 -4.87 -5.87
N GLY A 112 -7.69 -4.25 -6.61
CA GLY A 112 -9.02 -3.99 -6.07
C GLY A 112 -10.02 -3.42 -7.07
N THR A 113 -11.17 -2.95 -6.58
CA THR A 113 -12.08 -2.20 -7.45
C THR A 113 -11.64 -0.74 -7.58
N VAL A 114 -11.17 -0.16 -6.48
CA VAL A 114 -10.62 1.20 -6.43
C VAL A 114 -9.31 1.20 -5.65
N ASN A 115 -8.26 1.73 -6.26
CA ASN A 115 -7.01 2.04 -5.58
C ASN A 115 -6.84 3.57 -5.51
N ILE A 116 -6.73 4.10 -4.30
CA ILE A 116 -6.28 5.47 -4.03
C ILE A 116 -4.87 5.38 -3.49
N THR A 117 -3.89 5.87 -4.23
CA THR A 117 -2.47 5.72 -3.88
C THR A 117 -1.72 7.05 -3.98
N ASN A 118 -0.54 7.13 -3.39
CA ASN A 118 0.39 8.23 -3.65
C ASN A 118 1.52 7.74 -4.56
N ASP A 119 2.60 7.24 -3.98
CA ASP A 119 3.72 6.67 -4.73
C ASP A 119 3.64 5.15 -4.76
N VAL A 120 3.78 4.55 -5.95
CA VAL A 120 3.70 3.10 -6.13
C VAL A 120 4.89 2.57 -6.92
N LYS A 121 5.79 1.90 -6.21
CA LYS A 121 6.86 1.06 -6.76
C LYS A 121 6.35 -0.37 -6.92
N GLY A 122 5.57 -0.59 -7.98
CA GLY A 122 5.00 -1.88 -8.30
C GLY A 122 3.77 -1.76 -9.20
N LEU A 123 2.72 -2.54 -8.91
CA LEU A 123 1.55 -2.66 -9.76
C LEU A 123 0.28 -2.19 -9.04
N ASN A 124 -0.43 -1.23 -9.63
CA ASN A 124 -1.81 -0.93 -9.29
C ASN A 124 -2.75 -1.56 -10.31
N LEU A 125 -3.52 -2.55 -9.90
CA LEU A 125 -4.53 -3.23 -10.71
C LEU A 125 -5.93 -2.93 -10.16
N ALA A 126 -6.77 -2.18 -10.88
CA ALA A 126 -8.14 -1.95 -10.43
C ALA A 126 -9.13 -1.64 -11.53
N ALA A 127 -10.41 -1.45 -11.20
CA ALA A 127 -11.31 -0.79 -12.13
C ALA A 127 -10.96 0.70 -12.25
N VAL A 128 -10.63 1.34 -11.12
CA VAL A 128 -10.18 2.72 -11.05
C VAL A 128 -8.89 2.83 -10.24
N ASN A 129 -7.86 3.40 -10.83
CA ASN A 129 -6.65 3.83 -10.14
C ASN A 129 -6.61 5.36 -10.07
N TYR A 130 -6.46 5.90 -8.87
CA TYR A 130 -6.19 7.32 -8.63
C TYR A 130 -4.90 7.46 -7.82
N ALA A 131 -3.89 8.10 -8.40
CA ALA A 131 -2.59 8.28 -7.78
C ALA A 131 -2.19 9.76 -7.71
N THR A 132 -1.83 10.24 -6.52
CA THR A 132 -1.34 11.62 -6.31
C THR A 132 0.17 11.74 -6.37
N GLY A 133 0.88 10.66 -6.74
CA GLY A 133 2.33 10.64 -6.83
C GLY A 133 2.78 9.86 -8.06
N HIS A 134 3.94 9.24 -7.96
CA HIS A 134 4.53 8.48 -9.06
C HIS A 134 4.19 6.99 -9.01
N THR A 135 3.62 6.45 -10.09
CA THR A 135 3.33 5.02 -10.25
C THR A 135 4.22 4.35 -11.28
N VAL A 136 4.70 3.13 -10.99
CA VAL A 136 5.50 2.36 -11.95
C VAL A 136 4.60 1.73 -13.02
N ALA A 137 3.52 1.06 -12.60
CA ALA A 137 2.59 0.42 -13.53
C ALA A 137 1.15 0.51 -13.00
N ASP A 138 0.29 1.15 -13.78
CA ASP A 138 -1.15 1.18 -13.53
C ASP A 138 -1.89 0.40 -14.62
N VAL A 139 -2.74 -0.53 -14.21
CA VAL A 139 -3.64 -1.29 -15.10
C VAL A 139 -5.06 -1.12 -14.60
N ALA A 140 -5.92 -0.43 -15.35
CA ALA A 140 -7.30 -0.20 -14.95
C ALA A 140 -8.24 0.13 -16.10
N PHE A 141 -9.55 0.16 -15.87
CA PHE A 141 -10.47 0.78 -16.84
C PHE A 141 -10.19 2.28 -16.94
N ALA A 142 -10.02 2.94 -15.79
CA ALA A 142 -9.59 4.33 -15.71
C ALA A 142 -8.39 4.47 -14.77
N SER A 143 -7.33 5.11 -15.26
CA SER A 143 -6.15 5.43 -14.45
C SER A 143 -5.85 6.93 -14.54
N ILE A 144 -5.77 7.57 -13.38
CA ILE A 144 -5.40 8.98 -13.22
C ILE A 144 -4.22 9.03 -12.26
N SER A 145 -3.09 9.59 -12.68
CA SER A 145 -1.88 9.69 -11.86
C SER A 145 -1.17 11.02 -12.04
N GLU A 146 -0.45 11.53 -11.03
CA GLU A 146 0.42 12.70 -11.25
C GLU A 146 1.56 12.36 -12.22
N SER A 147 2.27 11.25 -11.97
CA SER A 147 3.31 10.72 -12.85
C SER A 147 3.22 9.21 -13.00
N SER A 148 3.59 8.67 -14.17
CA SER A 148 3.63 7.21 -14.37
C SER A 148 4.72 6.77 -15.35
N ASN A 149 5.22 5.53 -15.25
CA ASN A 149 6.04 4.91 -16.31
C ASN A 149 5.18 4.14 -17.31
N PHE A 150 4.15 3.43 -16.84
CA PHE A 150 3.33 2.56 -17.66
C PHE A 150 1.86 2.62 -17.24
N GLN A 151 0.97 2.89 -18.20
CA GLN A 151 -0.46 2.80 -17.97
C GLN A 151 -1.13 1.96 -19.05
N LEU A 152 -2.02 1.05 -18.65
CA LEU A 152 -2.87 0.27 -19.53
C LEU A 152 -4.34 0.41 -19.11
N GLY A 153 -5.19 0.85 -20.02
CA GLY A 153 -6.60 1.04 -19.69
C GLY A 153 -7.50 1.54 -20.80
N PHE A 154 -8.79 1.75 -20.49
CA PHE A 154 -9.68 2.42 -21.44
C PHE A 154 -9.39 3.92 -21.48
N PHE A 155 -9.16 4.50 -20.30
CA PHE A 155 -8.81 5.90 -20.12
C PHE A 155 -7.58 6.01 -19.21
N ASN A 156 -6.51 6.58 -19.75
CA ASN A 156 -5.29 6.88 -18.99
C ASN A 156 -5.05 8.38 -18.99
N MET A 157 -4.77 8.96 -17.83
CA MET A 157 -4.47 10.37 -17.68
C MET A 157 -3.31 10.57 -16.70
N THR A 158 -2.31 11.35 -17.13
CA THR A 158 -1.24 11.76 -16.23
C THR A 158 -0.74 13.16 -16.54
N GLU A 159 -0.11 13.84 -15.57
CA GLU A 159 0.62 15.07 -15.88
C GLU A 159 1.94 14.74 -16.56
N LYS A 160 2.65 13.71 -16.07
CA LYS A 160 3.96 13.29 -16.58
C LYS A 160 4.02 11.79 -16.87
N ILE A 161 4.15 11.42 -18.14
CA ILE A 161 4.48 10.05 -18.56
C ILE A 161 6.01 9.92 -18.75
N ASP A 162 6.62 8.91 -18.15
CA ASP A 162 8.06 8.57 -18.25
C ASP A 162 8.30 7.30 -19.09
N GLY A 163 7.24 6.72 -19.66
CA GLY A 163 7.31 5.56 -20.55
C GLY A 163 6.17 5.57 -21.55
N VAL A 164 5.20 4.66 -21.41
CA VAL A 164 4.14 4.46 -22.39
C VAL A 164 2.77 4.28 -21.74
N GLN A 165 1.76 4.88 -22.35
CA GLN A 165 0.35 4.64 -22.09
C GLN A 165 -0.23 3.84 -23.26
N ILE A 166 -1.03 2.83 -22.96
CA ILE A 166 -1.77 2.05 -23.96
C ILE A 166 -3.24 2.04 -23.55
N GLY A 167 -4.11 2.47 -24.45
CA GLY A 167 -5.52 2.59 -24.14
C GLY A 167 -6.34 3.28 -25.20
N ILE A 168 -7.67 3.29 -25.05
CA ILE A 168 -8.54 3.95 -26.03
C ILE A 168 -8.28 5.45 -26.04
N ILE A 169 -8.12 6.05 -24.86
CA ILE A 169 -7.80 7.47 -24.68
C ILE A 169 -6.63 7.58 -23.71
N ASN A 170 -5.53 8.20 -24.16
CA ASN A 170 -4.32 8.38 -23.36
C ASN A 170 -3.94 9.86 -23.33
N CYS A 171 -4.04 10.50 -22.17
CA CYS A 171 -3.73 11.90 -21.97
C CYS A 171 -2.49 12.08 -21.09
N ALA A 172 -1.54 12.88 -21.57
CA ALA A 172 -0.31 13.22 -20.85
C ALA A 172 0.09 14.66 -21.18
N SER A 173 0.35 15.52 -20.18
CA SER A 173 0.73 16.91 -20.44
C SER A 173 2.08 17.02 -21.18
N ASN A 174 3.00 16.09 -20.91
CA ASN A 174 4.27 15.93 -21.62
C ASN A 174 4.25 14.87 -22.73
N GLY A 175 3.07 14.37 -23.12
CA GLY A 175 2.93 13.35 -24.16
C GLY A 175 3.32 13.87 -25.55
N PHE A 176 3.57 12.94 -26.48
CA PHE A 176 3.75 13.21 -27.91
C PHE A 176 2.64 14.15 -28.44
N LEU A 177 1.41 13.88 -28.01
CA LEU A 177 0.28 14.81 -28.04
C LEU A 177 -0.41 14.80 -26.67
N LYS A 178 -1.11 15.90 -26.34
CA LYS A 178 -1.80 16.04 -25.05
C LYS A 178 -2.78 14.90 -24.79
N CYS A 179 -3.50 14.45 -25.80
CA CYS A 179 -4.30 13.22 -25.77
C CYS A 179 -4.17 12.50 -27.12
N PHE A 180 -3.92 11.20 -27.10
CA PHE A 180 -3.79 10.38 -28.31
C PHE A 180 -4.43 8.99 -28.12
N PRO A 181 -5.16 8.46 -29.12
CA PRO A 181 -5.77 7.15 -29.01
C PRO A 181 -4.73 6.03 -29.17
N ILE A 182 -5.06 4.85 -28.63
CA ILE A 182 -4.31 3.59 -28.69
C ILE A 182 -2.99 3.60 -27.90
N VAL A 183 -2.12 4.58 -28.13
CA VAL A 183 -0.81 4.68 -27.48
C VAL A 183 -0.47 6.15 -27.19
N ASN A 184 0.31 6.44 -26.14
CA ASN A 184 0.95 7.76 -25.95
C ASN A 184 2.27 7.57 -25.17
N PHE A 185 3.22 8.47 -25.32
CA PHE A 185 4.55 8.39 -24.69
C PHE A 185 5.16 9.79 -24.57
N ALA A 186 6.21 9.94 -23.77
CA ALA A 186 6.87 11.23 -23.53
C ALA A 186 7.42 11.83 -24.83
N LYS A 187 7.28 13.15 -25.00
CA LYS A 187 7.90 13.90 -26.11
C LYS A 187 9.41 14.05 -25.96
#